data_AF-A0A522Z2E5-F1
#
_entry.id   AF-A0A522Z2E5-F1
#
_cell.length_a   1.000
_cell.length_b   1.000
_cell.length_c   1.000
_cell.angle_alpha   90.00
_cell.angle_beta   90.00
_cell.angle_gamma   90.00
#
_symmetry.space_group_name_H-M   'P 1'
#
loop_
_entity.id
_entity.type
_entity.pdbx_description
1 polymer ?
#
loop_
_entity_poly.entity_id
_entity_poly.type
_entity_poly.pdbx_seq_one_letter_code
_entity_poly.pdbx_strand_id
1 'polypeptide(L)' 'MIRIHRKKSNISTEVFVNTVWVSTFLALILTIPALGIFLGIYFTTSNLAVGAVIGFGIHFVTLAFSDRISKKLTEIMS' A
#
# COMPACT_ATOMS: atom_id res chain seq x y z
N MET A 1 -13.45 -35.85 -8.53
CA MET A 1 -12.49 -35.53 -7.46
C MET A 1 -11.42 -34.61 -8.01
N ILE A 2 -11.42 -33.34 -7.61
CA ILE A 2 -10.39 -32.37 -8.03
C ILE A 2 -9.13 -32.64 -7.20
N ARG A 3 -8.06 -33.11 -7.83
CA ARG A 3 -6.76 -33.29 -7.19
C ARG A 3 -6.07 -31.94 -7.06
N ILE A 4 -6.22 -31.29 -5.91
CA ILE A 4 -5.45 -30.08 -5.58
C ILE A 4 -4.00 -30.51 -5.31
N HIS A 5 -3.14 -30.33 -6.32
CA HIS A 5 -1.69 -30.52 -6.17
C HIS A 5 -1.16 -29.41 -5.24
N ARG A 6 -1.03 -29.70 -3.94
CA ARG A 6 -0.33 -28.82 -3.01
C ARG A 6 1.16 -28.86 -3.33
N LYS A 7 1.63 -27.92 -4.17
CA LYS A 7 3.05 -27.65 -4.34
C LYS A 7 3.58 -27.10 -3.01
N LYS A 8 4.40 -27.88 -2.28
CA LYS A 8 5.20 -27.34 -1.17
C LYS A 8 6.25 -26.41 -1.78
N SER A 9 5.98 -25.11 -1.82
CA SER A 9 7.01 -24.12 -2.09
C SER A 9 7.87 -23.98 -0.83
N ASN A 10 9.11 -24.47 -0.87
CA ASN A 10 10.14 -24.05 0.09
C ASN A 10 10.51 -22.61 -0.25
N ILE A 11 9.69 -21.66 0.19
CA ILE A 11 9.99 -20.23 0.09
C ILE A 11 11.06 -19.96 1.15
N SER A 12 12.20 -19.36 0.78
CA SER A 12 13.21 -19.03 1.77
C SER A 12 12.68 -17.97 2.73
N THR A 13 13.13 -18.01 3.98
CA THR A 13 12.79 -17.01 5.00
C THR A 13 13.13 -15.60 4.52
N GLU A 14 14.19 -15.45 3.74
CA GLU A 14 14.62 -14.17 3.14
C GLU A 14 13.58 -13.60 2.17
N VAL A 15 13.04 -14.43 1.25
CA VAL A 15 11.99 -13.99 0.32
C VAL A 15 10.72 -13.60 1.08
N PHE A 16 10.38 -14.34 2.14
CA PHE A 16 9.24 -14.00 2.99
C PHE A 16 9.43 -12.65 3.69
N VAL A 17 10.58 -12.46 4.33
CA VAL A 17 10.92 -11.21 5.03
C VAL A 17 10.91 -10.02 4.06
N ASN A 18 11.50 -10.17 2.87
CA ASN A 18 11.50 -9.11 1.86
C ASN A 18 10.07 -8.77 1.40
N THR A 19 9.23 -9.78 1.18
CA THR A 19 7.82 -9.57 0.81
C THR A 19 7.05 -8.79 1.88
N VAL A 20 7.25 -9.11 3.16
CA VAL A 20 6.63 -8.40 4.28
C VAL A 20 7.07 -6.94 4.31
N TRP A 21 8.37 -6.70 4.13
CA TRP A 21 8.93 -5.35 4.15
C TRP A 21 8.45 -4.50 2.97
N VAL A 22 8.52 -5.01 1.74
CA VAL A 22 8.02 -4.32 0.54
C VAL A 22 6.53 -4.00 0.69
N SER A 23 5.73 -4.96 1.17
CA SER A 23 4.29 -4.75 1.38
C SER A 23 4.02 -3.67 2.44
N THR A 24 4.80 -3.66 3.52
CA THR A 24 4.68 -2.67 4.59
C THR A 24 5.00 -1.27 4.09
N PHE A 25 6.14 -1.08 3.40
CA PHE A 25 6.50 0.22 2.84
C PHE A 25 5.51 0.68 1.78
N LEU A 26 5.03 -0.22 0.92
CA LEU A 26 4.02 0.10 -0.07
C LEU A 26 2.74 0.60 0.62
N ALA A 27 2.27 -0.07 1.67
CA ALA A 27 1.11 0.37 2.44
C ALA A 27 1.33 1.77 3.04
N LEU A 28 2.48 2.03 3.66
CA LEU A 28 2.79 3.33 4.24
C LEU A 28 2.80 4.46 3.20
N ILE A 29 3.39 4.21 2.02
CA ILE A 29 3.40 5.18 0.92
C ILE A 29 1.99 5.47 0.41
N LEU A 30 1.11 4.47 0.39
CA LEU A 30 -0.26 4.62 -0.06
C LEU A 30 -1.14 5.34 0.99
N THR A 31 -0.88 5.13 2.29
CA THR A 31 -1.78 5.62 3.35
C THR A 31 -1.33 6.94 3.98
N ILE A 32 -0.04 7.12 4.27
CA ILE A 32 0.45 8.30 5.03
C ILE A 32 0.14 9.61 4.29
N PRO A 33 0.44 9.77 2.99
CA PRO A 33 0.17 11.03 2.29
C PRO A 33 -1.32 11.36 2.23
N ALA A 34 -2.15 10.36 1.91
CA ALA A 34 -3.60 10.52 1.87
C ALA A 34 -4.18 10.90 3.23
N LEU A 35 -3.70 10.26 4.31
CA LEU A 35 -4.10 10.58 5.67
C LEU A 35 -3.65 11.99 6.08
N GLY A 36 -2.43 12.38 5.72
CA GLY A 36 -1.92 13.72 5.98
C GLY A 36 -2.78 14.80 5.33
N ILE A 37 -3.21 14.59 4.08
CA ILE A 37 -4.09 15.53 3.38
C ILE A 37 -5.49 15.56 4.00
N PHE A 38 -6.06 14.40 4.32
CA PHE A 38 -7.34 14.30 5.03
C PHE A 38 -7.31 15.12 6.34
N LEU A 39 -6.31 14.88 7.18
CA LEU A 39 -6.17 15.57 8.46
C LEU A 39 -5.89 17.07 8.28
N GLY A 40 -5.04 17.43 7.31
CA GLY A 40 -4.74 18.83 7.01
C GLY A 40 -5.99 19.62 6.62
N ILE A 41 -6.85 19.04 5.78
CA ILE A 41 -8.12 19.67 5.40
C ILE A 41 -9.07 19.71 6.59
N TYR A 42 -9.20 18.61 7.33
CA TYR A 42 -10.09 18.54 8.49
C TYR A 42 -9.72 19.59 9.55
N PHE A 43 -8.44 19.70 9.92
CA PHE A 43 -8.01 20.65 10.95
C PHE A 43 -8.04 22.12 10.52
N THR A 44 -7.95 22.41 9.21
CA THR A 44 -7.98 23.80 8.71
C THR A 44 -9.39 24.28 8.39
N THR A 45 -10.28 23.39 7.97
CA THR A 45 -11.64 23.75 7.51
C THR A 45 -12.75 23.31 8.46
N SER A 46 -12.43 22.44 9.42
CA SER A 46 -13.41 21.72 10.26
C SER A 46 -14.45 20.93 9.45
N ASN A 47 -14.19 20.67 8.15
CA ASN A 47 -15.10 19.99 7.26
C ASN A 47 -14.64 18.55 6.99
N LEU A 48 -15.23 17.62 7.75
CA LEU A 48 -14.93 16.19 7.65
C LEU A 48 -15.24 15.62 6.26
N ALA A 49 -16.34 16.04 5.65
CA ALA A 49 -16.79 15.51 4.36
C ALA A 49 -15.82 15.88 3.24
N VAL A 50 -15.39 17.14 3.18
CA VAL A 50 -14.43 17.62 2.18
C VAL A 50 -13.07 16.95 2.36
N GLY A 51 -12.59 16.84 3.61
CA GLY A 51 -11.36 16.12 3.92
C GLY A 51 -11.43 14.66 3.47
N ALA A 52 -12.55 13.98 3.76
CA ALA A 52 -12.75 12.57 3.39
C ALA A 52 -12.74 12.40 1.87
N VAL A 53 -13.54 13.16 1.13
CA VAL A 53 -13.62 13.04 -0.33
C VAL A 53 -12.25 13.26 -0.99
N ILE A 54 -11.50 14.28 -0.56
CA ILE A 54 -10.19 14.60 -1.14
C ILE A 54 -9.15 13.57 -0.72
N GLY A 55 -9.04 13.25 0.58
CA GLY A 55 -8.05 12.31 1.09
C GLY A 55 -8.23 10.89 0.53
N PHE A 56 -9.47 10.38 0.52
CA PHE A 56 -9.75 9.08 -0.11
C PHE A 56 -9.57 9.13 -1.63
N GLY A 57 -9.99 10.20 -2.30
CA GLY A 57 -9.78 10.37 -3.73
C GLY A 57 -8.30 10.25 -4.10
N ILE A 58 -7.43 10.92 -3.35
CA ILE A 58 -5.98 10.82 -3.54
C ILE A 58 -5.47 9.40 -3.27
N HIS A 59 -5.93 8.74 -2.20
CA HIS A 59 -5.57 7.35 -1.92
C HIS A 59 -5.86 6.41 -3.10
N PHE A 60 -7.05 6.49 -3.69
CA PHE A 60 -7.43 5.67 -4.85
C PHE A 60 -6.62 6.00 -6.11
N VAL A 61 -6.31 7.29 -6.34
CA VAL A 61 -5.43 7.69 -7.43
C VAL A 61 -4.03 7.10 -7.23
N THR A 62 -3.46 7.18 -6.03
CA THR A 62 -2.15 6.59 -5.74
C THR A 62 -2.16 5.07 -5.84
N LEU A 63 -3.25 4.42 -5.41
CA LEU A 63 -3.45 2.97 -5.56
C LEU A 63 -3.36 2.51 -7.02
N ALA A 64 -3.83 3.32 -7.98
CA ALA A 64 -3.70 3.00 -9.41
C ALA A 64 -2.23 2.89 -9.87
N PHE A 65 -1.30 3.48 -9.14
CA PHE A 65 0.14 3.41 -9.40
C PHE A 65 0.87 2.39 -8.50
N SER A 66 0.16 1.64 -7.67
CA SER A 66 0.74 0.71 -6.68
C SER A 66 1.69 -0.32 -7.29
N ASP A 67 1.39 -0.85 -8.48
CA ASP A 67 2.28 -1.79 -9.20
C ASP A 67 3.65 -1.17 -9.51
N ARG A 68 3.66 0.08 -9.99
CA ARG A 68 4.91 0.80 -10.29
C ARG A 68 5.72 1.06 -9.03
N ILE A 69 5.04 1.45 -7.94
CA ILE A 69 5.67 1.73 -6.65
C ILE A 69 6.25 0.43 -6.07
N SER A 70 5.49 -0.66 -6.11
CA SER A 70 5.91 -1.98 -5.60
C SER A 70 7.15 -2.49 -6.33
N LYS A 71 7.23 -2.33 -7.65
CA LYS A 71 8.42 -2.70 -8.43
C LYS A 71 9.65 -1.91 -7.99
N LYS A 72 9.51 -0.60 -7.80
CA LYS A 72 10.61 0.26 -7.32
C LYS A 72 11.06 -0.11 -5.92
N LEU A 73 10.14 -0.39 -5.01
CA LEU A 73 10.49 -0.88 -3.67
C LEU A 73 11.23 -2.21 -3.74
N THR A 74 10.75 -3.14 -4.57
CA THR A 74 11.41 -4.45 -4.73
C THR A 74 12.83 -4.30 -5.26
N GLU A 75 13.07 -3.41 -6.23
CA GLU A 75 14.41 -3.11 -6.76
C GLU A 75 15.37 -2.52 -5.70
N ILE A 76 14.86 -1.73 -4.76
CA ILE A 76 15.68 -1.09 -3.71
C ILE A 76 15.98 -2.06 -2.56
N MET A 77 15.09 -3.03 -2.33
CA MET A 77 15.12 -3.91 -1.17
C MET A 77 15.66 -5.33 -1.47
N SER A 78 15.87 -5.67 -2.74
CA SER A 78 16.58 -6.87 -3.18
C SER A 78 18.08 -6.63 -3.25
#